data_AF-A0A9D2WNI1-F1
#
_entry.id   AF-A0A9D2WNI1-F1
#
_cell.length_a   1.000
_cell.length_b   1.000
_cell.length_c   1.000
_cell.angle_alpha   90.00
_cell.angle_beta   90.00
_cell.angle_gamma   90.00
#
_symmetry.space_group_name_H-M   'P 1'
#
loop_
_entity.id
_entity.type
_entity.pdbx_description
1 polymer ?
#
loop_
_entity_poly.entity_id
_entity_poly.type
_entity_poly.pdbx_seq_one_letter_code
_entity_poly.pdbx_strand_id
1 'polypeptide(L)' 'MLIETTFKQGSFYTELYHIILENHILKRIDSAISLSFVNELLADRYCKNFGRPAKEPEMMLKIQLLISIYYPMNN' A
#
# COMPACT_ATOMS: atom_id res chain seq x y z
N MET A 1 -10.54 14.00 0.03
CA MET A 1 -10.80 13.34 1.32
C MET A 1 -9.84 12.17 1.51
N LEU A 2 -8.92 12.28 2.48
CA LEU A 2 -8.18 11.11 3.00
C LEU A 2 -9.08 10.42 4.01
N ILE A 3 -9.44 9.16 3.75
CA ILE A 3 -10.28 8.38 4.64
C ILE A 3 -9.38 7.29 5.18
N GLU A 4 -9.17 7.23 6.49
CA GLU A 4 -8.60 6.02 7.09
C GLU A 4 -9.53 4.85 6.77
N THR A 5 -9.24 4.10 5.70
CA THR A 5 -10.04 2.94 5.34
C THR A 5 -9.73 1.85 6.34
N THR A 6 -10.54 1.76 7.39
CA THR A 6 -10.50 0.67 8.39
C THR A 6 -10.81 -0.69 7.78
N PHE A 7 -11.43 -0.71 6.59
CA PHE A 7 -11.76 -1.92 5.85
C PHE A 7 -10.93 -2.03 4.55
N LYS A 8 -9.92 -2.90 4.55
CA LYS A 8 -9.22 -3.29 3.32
C LYS A 8 -10.15 -4.14 2.47
N GLN A 9 -10.60 -3.61 1.34
CA GLN A 9 -11.37 -4.40 0.37
C GLN A 9 -10.47 -5.51 -0.19
N GLY A 10 -10.76 -6.76 0.20
CA GLY A 10 -10.10 -7.94 -0.34
C GLY A 10 -10.45 -8.13 -1.82
N SER A 11 -9.57 -8.77 -2.58
CA SER A 11 -9.89 -9.24 -3.93
C SER A 11 -10.62 -10.58 -3.85
N PHE A 12 -11.35 -10.96 -4.91
CA PHE A 12 -11.91 -12.32 -5.04
C PHE A 12 -10.84 -13.42 -4.97
N TYR A 13 -9.56 -13.06 -5.13
CA TYR A 13 -8.42 -13.96 -5.15
C TYR A 13 -7.63 -13.95 -3.83
N THR A 14 -8.22 -13.49 -2.74
CA THR A 14 -7.52 -13.40 -1.45
C THR A 14 -6.94 -14.75 -1.01
N GLU A 15 -7.65 -15.86 -1.29
CA GLU A 15 -7.19 -17.22 -1.01
C GLU A 15 -5.87 -17.60 -1.70
N LEU A 16 -5.59 -17.02 -2.88
CA LEU A 16 -4.35 -17.30 -3.61
C LEU A 16 -3.11 -16.79 -2.87
N TYR A 17 -3.25 -15.81 -1.98
CA TYR A 17 -2.12 -15.29 -1.21
C TYR A 17 -1.55 -16.32 -0.23
N HIS A 18 -2.33 -17.32 0.19
CA HIS A 18 -1.87 -18.41 1.05
C HIS A 18 -0.87 -19.35 0.35
N ILE A 19 -0.83 -19.34 -0.98
CA ILE A 19 0.08 -20.19 -1.79
C ILE A 19 1.48 -19.57 -1.89
N ILE A 20 1.62 -18.28 -1.61
CA ILE A 20 2.91 -17.58 -1.69
C ILE A 20 3.82 -18.07 -0.54
N LEU A 21 5.04 -18.49 -0.87
CA LEU A 21 6.02 -18.97 0.11
C LEU A 21 6.33 -17.89 1.18
N GLU A 22 6.49 -18.30 2.43
CA GLU A 22 6.75 -17.38 3.55
C GLU A 22 8.05 -16.58 3.40
N ASN A 23 9.04 -17.15 2.72
CA ASN A 23 10.32 -16.48 2.45
C ASN A 23 10.26 -15.49 1.27
N HIS A 24 9.09 -15.26 0.67
CA HIS A 24 8.92 -14.33 -0.43
C HIS A 24 9.27 -12.89 -0.01
N ILE A 25 9.97 -12.16 -0.87
CA ILE A 25 10.49 -10.82 -0.57
C ILE A 25 9.41 -9.84 -0.11
N LEU A 26 8.23 -9.82 -0.75
CA LEU A 26 7.14 -8.92 -0.36
C LEU A 26 6.55 -9.27 1.02
N LYS A 27 6.48 -10.56 1.37
CA LYS A 27 6.04 -10.99 2.72
C LYS A 27 7.08 -10.57 3.76
N ARG A 28 8.36 -10.70 3.45
CA ARG A 28 9.45 -10.25 4.34
C ARG A 28 9.43 -8.74 4.56
N ILE A 29 9.15 -7.95 3.52
CA ILE A 29 9.04 -6.49 3.62
C ILE A 29 7.82 -6.10 4.47
N ASP A 30 6.65 -6.68 4.19
CA ASP A 30 5.41 -6.41 4.94
C ASP A 30 5.55 -6.76 6.43
N SER A 31 6.24 -7.86 6.76
CA SER A 31 6.55 -8.25 8.13
C SER A 31 7.61 -7.37 8.81
N ALA A 32 8.47 -6.69 8.06
CA ALA A 32 9.56 -5.89 8.60
C ALA A 32 9.19 -4.42 8.82
N ILE A 33 8.31 -3.86 7.98
CA ILE A 33 8.01 -2.43 7.97
C ILE A 33 6.51 -2.20 7.73
N SER A 34 5.88 -1.48 8.65
CA SER A 34 4.53 -0.93 8.44
C SER A 34 4.63 0.39 7.68
N LEU A 35 3.93 0.49 6.54
CA LEU A 35 3.88 1.72 5.72
C LEU A 35 2.74 2.68 6.12
N SER A 36 2.02 2.39 7.21
CA SER A 36 0.92 3.24 7.72
C SER A 36 1.36 4.68 8.02
N PHE A 37 2.63 4.89 8.39
CA PHE A 37 3.20 6.23 8.64
C PHE A 37 3.05 7.19 7.45
N VAL A 38 2.94 6.68 6.23
CA VAL A 38 2.82 7.50 5.00
C VAL A 38 1.52 8.29 5.00
N ASN A 39 0.45 7.70 5.52
CA ASN A 39 -0.84 8.38 5.64
C ASN A 39 -0.75 9.53 6.64
N GLU A 40 -0.11 9.32 7.79
CA GLU A 40 0.11 10.37 8.81
C GLU A 40 1.00 11.48 8.26
N LEU A 41 2.11 11.11 7.60
CA LEU A 41 3.09 12.04 7.03
C LEU A 41 2.47 12.99 5.99
N LEU A 42 1.48 12.51 5.24
CA LEU A 42 0.87 13.27 4.15
C LEU A 42 -0.51 13.85 4.52
N ALA A 43 -0.97 13.67 5.76
CA ALA A 43 -2.32 14.06 6.17
C ALA A 43 -2.62 15.55 5.95
N ASP A 44 -1.64 16.43 6.09
CA ASP A 44 -1.76 17.88 5.88
C ASP A 44 -1.94 18.27 4.40
N ARG A 45 -1.54 17.38 3.47
CA ARG A 45 -1.66 17.58 2.02
C ARG A 45 -3.04 17.21 1.48
N TYR A 46 -3.87 16.53 2.27
CA TYR A 46 -5.20 16.11 1.86
C TYR A 46 -6.29 16.86 2.62
N CYS A 47 -7.33 17.29 1.90
CA CYS A 47 -8.52 17.83 2.55
C CYS A 47 -9.28 16.73 3.27
N LYS A 48 -9.62 16.94 4.55
CA LYS A 48 -10.39 15.99 5.38
C LYS A 48 -11.87 15.89 4.99
N ASN A 49 -12.45 16.99 4.51
CA ASN A 49 -13.92 17.10 4.40
C ASN A 49 -14.43 17.21 2.97
N PHE A 50 -13.56 17.51 2.00
CA PHE A 50 -13.96 17.81 0.63
C PHE A 50 -13.14 17.05 -0.41
N GLY A 51 -13.72 16.93 -1.60
CA GLY A 51 -13.13 16.25 -2.75
C GLY A 51 -13.46 14.76 -2.83
N ARG A 52 -13.00 14.12 -3.91
CA ARG A 52 -13.14 12.67 -4.11
C ARG A 52 -12.39 11.93 -2.99
N PRO A 53 -12.87 10.74 -2.56
CA PRO A 53 -12.03 9.82 -1.79
C PRO A 53 -10.73 9.59 -2.55
N ALA A 54 -9.61 10.01 -1.97
CA ALA A 54 -8.31 9.71 -2.54
C ALA A 54 -8.01 8.22 -2.33
N LYS A 55 -7.20 7.61 -3.21
CA LYS A 55 -6.57 6.35 -2.81
C LYS A 55 -5.50 6.66 -1.77
N GLU A 56 -5.45 5.80 -0.76
CA GLU A 56 -4.55 5.93 0.39
C GLU A 56 -3.10 6.16 -0.08
N PRO A 57 -2.42 7.21 0.40
CA PRO A 57 -1.01 7.44 0.12
C PRO A 57 -0.12 6.22 0.40
N GLU A 58 -0.42 5.46 1.47
CA GLU A 58 0.22 4.15 1.73
C GLU A 58 0.10 3.20 0.53
N MET A 59 -1.08 3.08 -0.08
CA MET A 59 -1.31 2.20 -1.24
C MET A 59 -0.51 2.67 -2.46
N MET A 60 -0.44 3.99 -2.69
CA MET A 60 0.37 4.54 -3.78
C MET A 60 1.85 4.22 -3.59
N LEU A 61 2.37 4.35 -2.37
CA LEU A 61 3.76 3.97 -2.07
C LEU A 61 3.99 2.47 -2.25
N LYS A 62 3.06 1.61 -1.83
CA LYS A 62 3.14 0.15 -2.06
C LYS A 62 3.24 -0.20 -3.55
N ILE A 63 2.49 0.49 -4.41
CA ILE A 63 2.59 0.31 -5.86
C ILE A 63 3.95 0.76 -6.37
N GLN A 64 4.46 1.91 -5.93
CA GLN A 64 5.80 2.38 -6.32
C GLN A 64 6.90 1.42 -5.86
N LEU A 65 6.81 0.89 -4.64
CA LEU A 65 7.73 -0.12 -4.14
C LEU A 65 7.69 -1.38 -5.03
N LEU A 66 6.50 -1.86 -5.37
CA LEU A 66 6.33 -3.01 -6.26
C LEU A 66 6.99 -2.77 -7.62
N ILE A 67 6.72 -1.61 -8.25
CA ILE A 67 7.34 -1.22 -9.51
C ILE A 67 8.86 -1.18 -9.36
N SER A 68 9.40 -0.58 -8.31
CA SER A 68 10.85 -0.48 -8.11
C SER A 68 11.56 -1.83 -7.94
N ILE A 69 10.88 -2.83 -7.34
CA ILE A 69 11.44 -4.16 -7.11
C ILE A 69 11.42 -5.00 -8.39
N TYR A 70 10.32 -4.95 -9.16
CA TYR A 70 10.11 -5.84 -10.31
C TYR A 70 10.42 -5.21 -11.66
N TYR A 71 10.36 -3.88 -11.75
CA TYR A 71 10.70 -3.09 -12.91
C TYR A 71 11.72 -2.02 -12.52
N PRO A 72 12.93 -2.42 -12.09
CA PRO A 72 14.00 -1.46 -11.83
C PRO A 72 14.26 -0.69 -13.13
N MET A 73 14.20 0.64 -13.03
CA MET A 73 14.55 1.51 -14.14
C MET A 73 16.05 1.33 -14.41
N ASN A 74 16.39 0.45 -15.35
CA ASN A 74 17.75 0.27 -15.82
C ASN A 74 18.13 1.51 -16.65
N ASN A 75 19.17 2.23 -16.21
CA ASN A 75 19.92 3.17 -17.04
C ASN A 75 21.07 2.41 -17.71
#